data_AF-A0A4Q3DNV7-F1
#
_entry.id   AF-A0A4Q3DNV7-F1
#
_cell.length_a   1.000
_cell.length_b   1.000
_cell.length_c   1.000
_cell.angle_alpha   90.00
_cell.angle_beta   90.00
_cell.angle_gamma   90.00
#
_symmetry.space_group_name_H-M   'P 1'
#
loop_
_entity.id
_entity.type
_entity.pdbx_description
1 polymer ?
#
loop_
_entity_poly.entity_id
_entity_poly.type
_entity_poly.pdbx_seq_one_letter_code
_entity_poly.pdbx_strand_id
1 'polypeptide(L)'
;METLENLQQQNAEVKSWSETTFREIKSRYLATIRGAKRSGDGFDSLKVKTRMTDGEISQVGFGYNRYLIFVHKGASRGHGGTKGSKWYDKLGRQRSTDPKSFGKMNTGSSRAKEWLNPVLDKEVPKLADIVAGFKAQAAIDLIKIKDS
;
A
#
# COMPACT_ATOMS: atom_id res chain seq x y z
N MET A 1 32.39 11.16 -6.13
CA MET A 1 31.80 10.16 -7.06
C MET A 1 31.01 9.11 -6.29
N GLU A 2 31.53 8.59 -5.17
CA GLU A 2 30.91 7.57 -4.31
C GLU A 2 29.49 7.91 -3.79
N THR A 3 29.18 9.18 -3.49
CA THR A 3 27.85 9.58 -2.99
C THR A 3 26.72 9.45 -4.02
N LEU A 4 27.01 9.69 -5.31
CA LEU A 4 26.03 9.55 -6.39
C LEU A 4 25.78 8.08 -6.73
N GLU A 5 26.83 7.26 -6.71
CA GLU A 5 26.72 5.81 -6.90
C GLU A 5 25.91 5.17 -5.76
N ASN A 6 26.16 5.58 -4.52
CA ASN A 6 25.42 5.11 -3.34
C ASN A 6 23.92 5.48 -3.43
N LEU A 7 23.59 6.68 -3.90
CA LEU A 7 22.21 7.11 -4.13
C LEU A 7 21.51 6.31 -5.25
N GLN A 8 22.22 6.03 -6.35
CA GLN A 8 21.70 5.21 -7.44
C GLN A 8 21.44 3.78 -6.98
N GLN A 9 22.34 3.21 -6.17
CA GLN A 9 22.16 1.89 -5.59
C GLN A 9 20.97 1.85 -4.64
N GLN A 10 20.83 2.83 -3.74
CA GLN A 10 19.66 2.95 -2.86
C GLN A 10 18.37 2.96 -3.68
N ASN A 11 18.30 3.77 -4.73
CA ASN A 11 17.12 3.86 -5.59
C ASN A 11 16.82 2.54 -6.31
N ALA A 12 17.86 1.83 -6.77
CA ALA A 12 17.70 0.54 -7.42
C ALA A 12 17.13 -0.51 -6.45
N GLU A 13 17.63 -0.54 -5.21
CA GLU A 13 17.15 -1.45 -4.17
C GLU A 13 15.73 -1.14 -3.73
N VAL A 14 15.41 0.14 -3.49
CA VAL A 14 14.03 0.58 -3.17
C VAL A 14 13.07 0.23 -4.32
N LYS A 15 13.49 0.39 -5.57
CA LYS A 15 12.69 0.01 -6.74
C LYS A 15 12.47 -1.51 -6.79
N SER A 16 13.52 -2.30 -6.63
CA SER A 16 13.45 -3.77 -6.60
C SER A 16 12.53 -4.28 -5.48
N TRP A 17 12.65 -3.69 -4.29
CA TRP A 17 11.76 -3.94 -3.16
C TRP A 17 10.30 -3.62 -3.53
N SER A 18 10.05 -2.47 -4.16
CA SER A 18 8.69 -2.03 -4.51
C SER A 18 8.03 -2.97 -5.53
N GLU A 19 8.79 -3.43 -6.53
CA GLU A 19 8.31 -4.35 -7.56
C GLU A 19 8.05 -5.75 -6.98
N THR A 20 8.90 -6.21 -6.07
CA THR A 20 8.73 -7.49 -5.38
C THR A 20 7.51 -7.47 -4.46
N THR A 21 7.39 -6.44 -3.63
CA THR A 21 6.23 -6.22 -2.77
C THR A 21 4.95 -6.13 -3.59
N PHE A 22 4.98 -5.41 -4.72
CA PHE A 22 3.82 -5.27 -5.59
C PHE A 22 3.39 -6.61 -6.23
N ARG A 23 4.34 -7.46 -6.61
CA ARG A 23 4.04 -8.82 -7.10
C ARG A 23 3.39 -9.67 -6.00
N GLU A 24 3.85 -9.55 -4.76
CA GLU A 24 3.25 -10.25 -3.61
C GLU A 24 1.83 -9.75 -3.32
N ILE A 25 1.60 -8.43 -3.35
CA ILE A 25 0.26 -7.83 -3.22
C ILE A 25 -0.68 -8.40 -4.30
N LYS A 26 -0.25 -8.43 -5.57
CA LYS A 26 -1.05 -9.00 -6.67
C LYS A 26 -1.34 -10.48 -6.46
N SER A 27 -0.35 -11.25 -6.02
CA SER A 27 -0.51 -12.68 -5.73
C SER A 27 -1.52 -12.91 -4.61
N ARG A 28 -1.38 -12.19 -3.50
CA ARG A 28 -2.28 -12.30 -2.34
C ARG A 28 -3.69 -11.84 -2.67
N TYR A 29 -3.85 -10.78 -3.47
CA TYR A 29 -5.15 -10.35 -3.99
C TYR A 29 -5.88 -11.50 -4.70
N LEU A 30 -5.20 -12.18 -5.64
CA LEU A 30 -5.77 -13.31 -6.38
C LEU A 30 -6.12 -14.48 -5.47
N ALA A 31 -5.29 -14.77 -4.47
CA ALA A 31 -5.50 -15.87 -3.53
C ALA A 31 -6.67 -15.60 -2.55
N THR A 32 -6.84 -14.36 -2.10
CA THR A 32 -7.78 -14.02 -1.02
C THR A 32 -9.18 -13.70 -1.55
N ILE A 33 -9.28 -13.17 -2.78
CA ILE A 33 -10.55 -12.74 -3.35
C ILE A 33 -11.11 -13.84 -4.25
N ARG A 34 -12.14 -14.53 -3.76
CA ARG A 34 -12.89 -15.52 -4.53
C ARG A 34 -13.31 -14.97 -5.90
N GLY A 35 -12.92 -15.67 -6.96
CA GLY A 35 -13.24 -15.31 -8.34
C GLY A 35 -12.39 -14.20 -8.94
N ALA A 36 -11.38 -13.69 -8.22
CA ALA A 36 -10.43 -12.75 -8.78
C ALA A 36 -9.65 -13.38 -9.94
N LYS A 37 -9.47 -12.58 -11.00
CA LYS A 37 -8.71 -12.95 -12.19
C LYS A 37 -7.52 -12.01 -12.34
N ARG A 38 -6.52 -12.40 -13.14
CA ARG A 38 -5.38 -11.55 -13.54
C ARG A 38 -5.76 -10.43 -14.52
N SER A 39 -7.05 -10.14 -14.62
CA SER A 39 -7.65 -9.10 -15.45
C SER A 39 -8.98 -8.66 -14.82
N GLY A 40 -9.38 -7.43 -15.11
CA GLY A 40 -10.60 -6.81 -14.59
C GLY A 40 -10.32 -5.67 -13.62
N ASP A 41 -11.31 -4.79 -13.46
CA ASP A 41 -11.18 -3.48 -12.80
C ASP A 41 -10.39 -3.51 -11.48
N GLY A 42 -10.67 -4.49 -10.61
CA GLY A 42 -9.95 -4.61 -9.34
C GLY A 42 -8.46 -4.89 -9.50
N PHE A 43 -8.10 -5.91 -10.28
CA PHE A 43 -6.72 -6.29 -10.51
C PHE A 43 -5.96 -5.24 -11.33
N ASP A 44 -6.61 -4.70 -12.36
CA ASP A 44 -6.03 -3.71 -13.27
C ASP A 44 -5.85 -2.33 -12.59
N SER A 45 -6.63 -2.04 -11.54
CA SER A 45 -6.45 -0.84 -10.72
C SER A 45 -5.21 -0.88 -9.83
N LEU A 46 -4.66 -2.06 -9.54
CA LEU A 46 -3.47 -2.22 -8.69
C LEU A 46 -2.25 -1.63 -9.41
N LYS A 47 -1.58 -0.68 -8.78
CA LYS A 47 -0.41 0.03 -9.33
C LYS A 47 0.63 0.27 -8.24
N VAL A 48 1.91 0.24 -8.60
CA VAL A 48 3.00 0.76 -7.78
C VAL A 48 3.48 2.06 -8.39
N LYS A 49 3.78 3.06 -7.54
CA LYS A 49 4.33 4.34 -7.95
C LYS A 49 5.47 4.71 -7.01
N THR A 50 6.51 5.30 -7.56
CA THR A 50 7.58 5.92 -6.78
C THR A 50 7.56 7.42 -7.02
N ARG A 51 7.91 8.20 -6.01
CA ARG A 51 8.17 9.64 -6.13
C ARG A 51 9.64 9.89 -5.91
N MET A 52 10.24 10.72 -6.75
CA MET A 52 11.61 11.18 -6.56
C MET A 52 11.64 12.61 -6.00
N THR A 53 12.63 12.90 -5.17
CA THR A 53 12.92 14.23 -4.62
C THR A 53 14.44 14.30 -4.47
N ASP A 54 15.06 15.33 -5.05
CA ASP A 54 16.52 15.54 -5.01
C ASP A 54 17.34 14.32 -5.46
N GLY A 55 16.83 13.58 -6.46
CA GLY A 55 17.47 12.37 -6.99
C GLY A 55 17.26 11.11 -6.15
N GLU A 56 16.60 11.18 -4.99
CA GLU A 56 16.25 10.05 -4.13
C GLU A 56 14.79 9.64 -4.32
N ILE A 57 14.48 8.34 -4.26
CA ILE A 57 13.09 7.88 -4.10
C ILE A 57 12.61 8.21 -2.69
N SER A 58 11.79 9.26 -2.57
CA SER A 58 11.24 9.75 -1.31
C SER A 58 9.95 9.04 -0.88
N GLN A 59 9.26 8.37 -1.81
CA GLN A 59 8.01 7.68 -1.52
C GLN A 59 7.81 6.47 -2.43
N VAL A 60 7.27 5.38 -1.85
CA VAL A 60 6.63 4.29 -2.59
C VAL A 60 5.15 4.26 -2.23
N GLY A 61 4.28 4.21 -3.24
CA GLY A 61 2.82 4.15 -3.07
C GLY A 61 2.21 3.00 -3.85
N PHE A 62 1.31 2.27 -3.20
CA PHE A 62 0.48 1.25 -3.84
C PHE A 62 -0.93 1.81 -4.09
N GLY A 63 -1.25 2.08 -5.35
CA GLY A 63 -2.55 2.59 -5.79
C GLY A 63 -3.52 1.48 -6.14
N TYR A 64 -4.80 1.72 -5.90
CA TYR A 64 -5.90 0.79 -6.18
C TYR A 64 -7.25 1.51 -6.16
N ASN A 65 -8.28 0.91 -6.76
CA ASN A 65 -9.64 1.45 -6.69
C ASN A 65 -10.17 1.42 -5.26
N ARG A 66 -10.81 2.52 -4.83
CA ARG A 66 -11.24 2.71 -3.44
C ARG A 66 -12.08 1.54 -2.90
N TYR A 67 -12.93 0.93 -3.72
CA TYR A 67 -13.81 -0.13 -3.24
C TYR A 67 -13.05 -1.36 -2.72
N LEU A 68 -11.80 -1.57 -3.14
CA LEU A 68 -10.97 -2.67 -2.66
C LEU A 68 -10.62 -2.56 -1.18
N ILE A 69 -10.68 -1.37 -0.57
CA ILE A 69 -10.54 -1.23 0.89
C ILE A 69 -11.74 -1.81 1.63
N PHE A 70 -12.94 -1.73 1.04
CA PHE A 70 -14.13 -2.32 1.63
C PHE A 70 -14.04 -3.83 1.61
N VAL A 71 -13.57 -4.40 0.50
CA VAL A 71 -13.26 -5.83 0.39
C VAL A 71 -12.20 -6.24 1.40
N HIS A 72 -11.14 -5.43 1.53
CA HIS A 72 -10.06 -5.66 2.47
C HIS A 72 -10.53 -5.72 3.92
N LYS A 73 -11.38 -4.77 4.33
CA LYS A 73 -11.90 -4.66 5.70
C LYS A 73 -13.17 -5.49 5.97
N GLY A 74 -13.76 -6.10 4.93
CA GLY A 74 -15.03 -6.83 5.07
C GLY A 74 -16.23 -5.88 5.25
N ALA A 75 -16.19 -4.69 4.67
CA ALA A 75 -17.30 -3.76 4.66
C ALA A 75 -18.18 -3.97 3.41
N SER A 76 -19.49 -4.00 3.60
CA SER A 76 -20.46 -4.11 2.51
C SER A 76 -21.82 -3.52 2.93
N ARG A 77 -22.81 -3.56 2.03
CA ARG A 77 -24.18 -3.14 2.36
C ARG A 77 -24.69 -4.00 3.53
N GLY A 78 -25.15 -3.36 4.61
CA GLY A 78 -25.58 -4.04 5.83
C GLY A 78 -24.46 -4.46 6.79
N HIS A 79 -23.20 -4.30 6.39
CA HIS A 79 -22.01 -4.68 7.18
C HIS A 79 -21.05 -3.49 7.27
N GLY A 80 -21.45 -2.46 8.03
CA GLY A 80 -20.71 -1.22 8.22
C GLY A 80 -19.76 -1.28 9.42
N GLY A 81 -18.77 -0.38 9.42
CA GLY A 81 -17.88 -0.17 10.56
C GLY A 81 -18.58 0.52 11.75
N THR A 82 -17.82 1.19 12.61
CA THR A 82 -18.37 1.96 13.73
C THR A 82 -18.76 3.39 13.35
N LYS A 83 -18.22 3.91 12.25
CA LYS A 83 -18.52 5.23 11.71
C LYS A 83 -19.16 5.09 10.33
N GLY A 84 -20.22 5.86 10.09
CA GLY A 84 -20.91 5.93 8.81
C GLY A 84 -20.46 7.11 7.95
N SER A 85 -20.93 7.11 6.71
CA SER A 85 -20.79 8.21 5.76
C SER A 85 -22.16 8.78 5.38
N LYS A 86 -22.14 10.01 4.87
CA LYS A 86 -23.26 10.65 4.17
C LYS A 86 -22.84 10.91 2.73
N TRP A 87 -23.75 10.73 1.78
CA TRP A 87 -23.47 10.98 0.35
C TRP A 87 -24.76 11.37 -0.38
N TYR A 88 -24.63 12.01 -1.54
CA TYR A 88 -25.76 12.26 -2.42
C TYR A 88 -25.87 11.15 -3.47
N ASP A 89 -27.09 10.67 -3.73
CA ASP A 89 -27.32 9.75 -4.83
C ASP A 89 -27.43 10.48 -6.18
N LYS A 90 -27.55 9.73 -7.28
CA LYS A 90 -27.66 10.30 -8.64
C LYS A 90 -28.87 11.22 -8.82
N LEU A 91 -29.86 11.14 -7.93
CA LEU A 91 -31.07 11.95 -7.94
C LEU A 91 -30.96 13.16 -6.98
N GLY A 92 -29.76 13.42 -6.43
CA GLY A 92 -29.52 14.52 -5.50
C GLY A 92 -30.04 14.30 -4.08
N ARG A 93 -30.49 13.09 -3.72
CA ARG A 93 -31.01 12.81 -2.38
C ARG A 93 -29.86 12.44 -1.45
N GLN A 94 -29.83 13.05 -0.27
CA GLN A 94 -28.87 12.68 0.75
C GLN A 94 -29.20 11.31 1.32
N ARG A 95 -28.21 10.42 1.29
CA ARG A 95 -28.21 9.10 1.92
C ARG A 95 -27.20 9.10 3.05
N SER A 96 -27.43 8.20 4.00
CA SER A 96 -26.48 7.89 5.07
C SER A 96 -26.31 6.40 5.19
N THR A 97 -25.21 5.97 5.81
CA THR A 97 -25.05 4.59 6.25
C THR A 97 -26.25 4.20 7.13
N ASP A 98 -26.82 3.03 6.87
CA ASP A 98 -27.89 2.47 7.70
C ASP A 98 -27.35 2.24 9.12
N PRO A 99 -27.91 2.87 10.17
CA PRO A 99 -27.46 2.66 11.54
C PRO A 99 -27.45 1.19 11.97
N LYS A 100 -28.36 0.36 11.43
CA LYS A 100 -28.43 -1.08 11.73
C LYS A 100 -27.25 -1.87 11.19
N SER A 101 -26.46 -1.28 10.30
CA SER A 101 -25.27 -1.90 9.74
C SER A 101 -24.01 -1.71 10.60
N PHE A 102 -24.04 -0.80 11.59
CA PHE A 102 -22.86 -0.50 12.38
C PHE A 102 -22.41 -1.69 13.24
N GLY A 103 -21.09 -1.84 13.36
CA GLY A 103 -20.45 -2.93 14.11
C GLY A 103 -20.50 -4.30 13.42
N LYS A 104 -21.06 -4.39 12.21
CA LYS A 104 -21.19 -5.65 11.46
C LYS A 104 -20.11 -5.84 10.39
N MET A 105 -19.17 -4.91 10.25
CA MET A 105 -17.99 -5.09 9.40
C MET A 105 -17.22 -6.35 9.82
N ASN A 106 -16.73 -7.12 8.84
CA ASN A 106 -16.02 -8.39 9.07
C ASN A 106 -16.86 -9.50 9.75
N THR A 107 -18.19 -9.42 9.67
CA THR A 107 -19.10 -10.45 10.22
C THR A 107 -19.92 -11.12 9.12
N GLY A 108 -20.53 -12.27 9.45
CA GLY A 108 -21.45 -12.98 8.56
C GLY A 108 -20.83 -13.31 7.19
N SER A 109 -21.55 -12.97 6.13
CA SER A 109 -21.11 -13.15 4.74
C SER A 109 -20.10 -12.10 4.26
N SER A 110 -19.84 -11.06 5.06
CA SER A 110 -18.94 -9.94 4.74
C SER A 110 -17.61 -10.07 5.49
N ARG A 111 -16.93 -11.20 5.35
CA ARG A 111 -15.60 -11.42 5.95
C ARG A 111 -14.52 -10.58 5.25
N ALA A 112 -13.58 -10.07 6.04
CA ALA A 112 -12.42 -9.35 5.57
C ALA A 112 -11.55 -10.24 4.68
N LYS A 113 -11.12 -9.70 3.55
CA LYS A 113 -10.22 -10.36 2.62
C LYS A 113 -8.91 -9.61 2.64
N GLU A 114 -8.06 -9.92 3.61
CA GLU A 114 -6.86 -9.14 3.92
C GLU A 114 -5.76 -9.31 2.86
N TRP A 115 -5.97 -8.74 1.69
CA TRP A 115 -5.08 -8.86 0.53
C TRP A 115 -3.87 -7.90 0.56
N LEU A 116 -3.92 -6.84 1.36
CA LEU A 116 -2.93 -5.76 1.38
C LEU A 116 -2.07 -5.75 2.65
N ASN A 117 -2.65 -5.42 3.81
CA ASN A 117 -1.87 -5.21 5.05
C ASN A 117 -0.91 -6.36 5.38
N PRO A 118 -1.29 -7.65 5.30
CA PRO A 118 -0.34 -8.71 5.67
C PRO A 118 0.93 -8.74 4.80
N VAL A 119 0.88 -8.23 3.57
CA VAL A 119 2.08 -8.05 2.74
C VAL A 119 2.87 -6.82 3.21
N LEU A 120 2.19 -5.71 3.49
CA LEU A 120 2.84 -4.49 3.96
C LEU A 120 3.49 -4.67 5.34
N ASP A 121 2.81 -5.31 6.28
CA ASP A 121 3.30 -5.58 7.63
C ASP A 121 4.58 -6.44 7.61
N LYS A 122 4.72 -7.29 6.58
CA LYS A 122 5.89 -8.13 6.33
C LYS A 122 7.01 -7.41 5.58
N GLU A 123 6.69 -6.62 4.56
CA GLU A 123 7.68 -6.06 3.64
C GLU A 123 8.17 -4.66 4.02
N VAL A 124 7.35 -3.84 4.68
CA VAL A 124 7.71 -2.46 5.09
C VAL A 124 8.92 -2.43 6.03
N PRO A 125 9.07 -3.32 7.03
CA PRO A 125 10.29 -3.35 7.86
C PRO A 125 11.57 -3.53 7.03
N LYS A 126 11.54 -4.37 5.99
CA LYS A 126 12.70 -4.59 5.12
C LYS A 126 13.08 -3.34 4.32
N LEU A 127 12.08 -2.55 3.90
CA LEU A 127 12.36 -1.26 3.26
C LEU A 127 13.06 -0.32 4.24
N ALA A 128 12.63 -0.31 5.50
CA ALA A 128 13.24 0.52 6.53
C ALA A 128 14.72 0.13 6.73
N ASP A 129 15.02 -1.17 6.76
CA ASP A 129 16.40 -1.67 6.87
C ASP A 129 17.27 -1.25 5.68
N ILE A 130 16.76 -1.37 4.45
CA ILE A 130 17.44 -0.90 3.24
C ILE A 130 17.79 0.58 3.38
N VAL A 131 16.78 1.44 3.61
CA VAL A 131 16.98 2.89 3.69
C VAL A 131 17.90 3.26 4.84
N ALA A 132 17.75 2.63 6.02
CA ALA A 132 18.60 2.89 7.17
C ALA A 132 20.07 2.54 6.90
N GLY A 133 20.34 1.43 6.20
CA GLY A 133 21.71 1.03 5.82
C GLY A 133 22.40 2.10 4.95
N PHE A 134 21.72 2.56 3.90
CA PHE A 134 22.24 3.61 3.01
C PHE A 134 22.47 4.93 3.75
N LYS A 135 21.52 5.35 4.60
CA LYS A 135 21.65 6.60 5.36
C LYS A 135 22.75 6.54 6.42
N ALA A 136 22.90 5.40 7.10
CA ALA A 136 23.98 5.19 8.06
C ALA A 136 25.35 5.26 7.37
N GLN A 137 25.51 4.60 6.22
CA GLN A 137 26.75 4.64 5.45
C GLN A 137 27.09 6.07 5.00
N ALA A 138 26.10 6.79 4.43
CA ALA A 138 26.29 8.17 4.02
C ALA A 138 26.73 9.09 5.19
N ALA A 139 26.19 8.88 6.39
CA ALA A 139 26.61 9.63 7.58
C ALA A 139 28.06 9.34 7.98
N ILE A 140 28.49 8.08 7.92
CA ILE A 140 29.88 7.66 8.21
C ILE A 140 30.85 8.29 7.21
N ASP A 141 30.51 8.26 5.92
CA ASP A 141 31.38 8.80 4.87
C ASP A 141 31.54 10.32 5.00
N LEU A 142 30.50 11.04 5.42
CA LEU A 142 30.59 12.46 5.73
C LEU A 142 31.52 12.76 6.92
N ILE A 143 31.54 11.90 7.94
CA ILE A 143 32.41 12.06 9.12
C ILE A 143 33.87 11.78 8.77
N LYS A 144 34.12 10.80 7.89
CA LYS A 144 35.48 10.45 7.43
C LYS A 144 36.14 11.57 6.61
N ILE A 145 35.39 12.58 6.17
CA ILE A 145 35.94 13.78 5.54
C ILE A 145 36.46 14.75 6.61
N LYS A 146 37.64 14.43 7.15
CA LYS A 146 38.65 15.36 7.71
C LYS A 146 39.83 14.52 8.21
N ASP A 147 40.74 14.16 7.32
CA ASP A 147 42.16 13.85 7.59
C ASP A 147 42.91 13.62 6.25
N SER A 148 42.76 14.57 5.33
CA SER A 148 43.53 14.62 4.08
C SER A 148 43.77 16.07 3.66
#